data_AF-A0A2E3PT71-F1
#
_entry.id   AF-A0A2E3PT71-F1
#
_cell.length_a   1.000
_cell.length_b   1.000
_cell.length_c   1.000
_cell.angle_alpha   90.00
_cell.angle_beta   90.00
_cell.angle_gamma   90.00
#
_symmetry.space_group_name_H-M   'P 1'
#
loop_
_entity.id
_entity.type
_entity.pdbx_description
1 polymer ?
#
loop_
_entity_poly.entity_id
_entity_poly.type
_entity_poly.pdbx_seq_one_letter_code
_entity_poly.pdbx_strand_id
1 'polypeptide(L)' 'MTDFLELGPHAGFIIACYVVTLVVIGALFVWILADGSRLRARLAAMEAQGVTRRSARARSADARESGS' A
#
# COMPACT_ATOMS: atom_id res chain seq x y z
N MET A 1 -27.59 -14.54 -21.07
CA MET A 1 -26.36 -13.91 -20.52
C MET A 1 -25.23 -14.92 -20.25
N THR A 2 -25.43 -16.22 -20.53
CA THR A 2 -24.38 -17.25 -20.52
C THR A 2 -24.12 -17.82 -21.91
N ASP A 3 -24.79 -17.28 -22.93
CA ASP A 3 -24.74 -17.74 -24.32
C ASP A 3 -23.36 -17.48 -24.97
N PHE A 4 -22.58 -16.54 -24.42
CA PHE A 4 -21.18 -16.31 -24.81
C PHE A 4 -20.21 -17.39 -24.31
N LEU A 5 -20.57 -18.15 -23.26
CA LEU A 5 -19.79 -19.30 -22.80
C LEU A 5 -19.97 -20.51 -23.75
N GLU A 6 -20.98 -20.46 -24.62
CA GLU A 6 -21.35 -21.53 -25.57
C GLU A 6 -20.79 -21.32 -27.00
N LEU A 7 -19.81 -20.43 -27.24
CA LEU A 7 -19.19 -20.24 -28.57
C LEU A 7 -18.25 -21.41 -28.99
N GLY A 8 -18.55 -22.63 -28.54
CA GLY A 8 -17.80 -23.87 -28.79
C GLY A 8 -17.07 -24.37 -27.53
N PRO A 9 -16.80 -25.69 -27.43
CA PRO A 9 -16.32 -26.37 -26.21
C PRO A 9 -15.04 -25.81 -25.55
N HIS A 10 -14.33 -24.90 -26.22
CA HIS A 10 -13.05 -24.33 -25.76
C HIS A 10 -13.14 -22.87 -25.28
N ALA A 11 -14.22 -22.15 -25.59
CA ALA A 11 -14.36 -20.73 -25.21
C ALA A 11 -14.44 -20.55 -23.69
N GLY A 12 -15.15 -21.44 -23.00
CA GLY A 12 -15.22 -21.45 -21.54
C GLY A 12 -13.84 -21.61 -20.87
N PHE A 13 -12.95 -22.44 -21.44
CA PHE A 13 -11.60 -22.63 -20.92
C PHE A 13 -10.76 -21.36 -21.02
N ILE A 14 -10.84 -20.66 -22.15
CA ILE A 14 -10.10 -19.41 -22.37
C ILE A 14 -10.55 -18.36 -21.35
N ILE A 15 -11.86 -18.17 -21.19
CA ILE A 15 -12.41 -17.20 -20.23
C ILE A 15 -12.03 -17.57 -18.80
N ALA A 16 -12.14 -18.85 -18.43
CA ALA A 16 -11.74 -19.31 -17.10
C ALA A 16 -10.25 -19.01 -16.81
N CYS A 17 -9.35 -19.29 -17.75
CA CYS A 17 -7.93 -18.98 -17.63
C CYS A 17 -7.68 -17.46 -17.43
N TYR A 18 -8.36 -16.61 -18.19
CA TYR A 18 -8.25 -15.15 -18.01
C TYR A 18 -8.80 -14.68 -16.67
N VAL A 19 -9.94 -15.21 -16.24
CA VAL A 19 -10.53 -14.87 -14.92
C VAL A 19 -9.59 -15.30 -13.80
N VAL A 20 -9.07 -16.53 -13.83
CA VAL A 20 -8.10 -17.01 -12.84
C VAL A 20 -6.85 -16.13 -12.84
N THR A 21 -6.34 -15.76 -14.01
CA THR A 21 -5.17 -14.88 -14.14
C THR A 21 -5.44 -13.51 -13.52
N LEU A 22 -6.60 -12.90 -13.81
CA LEU A 22 -7.00 -11.62 -13.22
C LEU A 22 -7.17 -11.72 -11.70
N VAL A 23 -7.72 -12.82 -11.19
CA VAL A 23 -7.84 -13.06 -9.75
C VAL A 23 -6.47 -13.15 -9.09
N VAL A 24 -5.53 -13.88 -9.68
CA VAL A 24 -4.17 -14.01 -9.15
C VAL A 24 -3.44 -12.66 -9.16
N ILE A 25 -3.52 -11.91 -10.27
CA ILE A 25 -2.93 -10.56 -10.37
C ILE A 25 -3.56 -9.62 -9.32
N GLY A 26 -4.88 -9.62 -9.20
CA GLY A 26 -5.60 -8.79 -8.22
C GLY A 26 -5.21 -9.16 -6.78
N ALA A 27 -5.12 -10.44 -6.47
CA ALA A 27 -4.70 -10.92 -5.15
C ALA A 27 -3.26 -10.49 -4.82
N LEU A 28 -2.33 -10.61 -5.77
CA LEU A 28 -0.96 -10.12 -5.60
C LEU A 28 -0.92 -8.61 -5.39
N PHE A 29 -1.71 -7.85 -6.15
CA PHE A 29 -1.77 -6.39 -6.01
C PHE A 29 -2.28 -5.97 -4.63
N VAL A 30 -3.37 -6.58 -4.16
CA VAL A 30 -3.91 -6.36 -2.82
C VAL A 30 -2.90 -6.76 -1.75
N TRP A 31 -2.21 -7.88 -1.93
CA TRP A 31 -1.20 -8.34 -0.99
C TRP A 31 -0.01 -7.38 -0.91
N ILE A 32 0.49 -6.89 -2.05
CA ILE A 32 1.58 -5.90 -2.11
C ILE A 32 1.18 -4.59 -1.42
N LEU A 33 -0.06 -4.11 -1.64
CA LEU A 33 -0.55 -2.92 -0.97
C LEU A 33 -0.64 -3.13 0.55
N ALA A 34 -1.16 -4.29 0.98
CA ALA A 34 -1.24 -4.65 2.38
C ALA A 34 0.16 -4.78 3.00
N ASP A 35 1.14 -5.32 2.27
CA ASP A 35 2.52 -5.47 2.72
C ASP A 35 3.24 -4.11 2.83
N GLY A 36 3.10 -3.26 1.81
CA GLY A 36 3.66 -1.91 1.81
C GLY A 36 3.10 -1.02 2.92
N SER A 37 1.85 -1.24 3.33
CA SER A 37 1.25 -0.54 4.47
C SER A 37 1.95 -0.87 5.80
N ARG A 38 2.43 -2.11 5.96
CA ARG A 38 3.16 -2.55 7.16
C ARG A 38 4.53 -1.88 7.26
N LEU A 39 5.19 -1.62 6.12
CA LEU A 39 6.47 -0.94 6.08
C LEU A 39 6.33 0.56 6.37
N ARG A 40 5.31 1.21 5.78
CA ARG A 40 5.01 2.63 6.01
C ARG A 40 4.57 2.92 7.45
N ALA A 41 3.78 2.04 8.06
CA ALA A 41 3.38 2.18 9.47
C ALA A 41 4.59 2.15 10.42
N ARG A 42 5.60 1.33 10.13
CA ARG A 42 6.83 1.26 10.93
C ARG A 42 7.72 2.50 10.77
N LEU A 43 7.80 3.05 9.56
CA LEU A 43 8.52 4.29 9.31
C LEU A 43 7.84 5.50 9.97
N ALA A 44 6.51 5.59 9.89
CA ALA A 44 5.74 6.66 10.56
C ALA A 44 5.88 6.63 12.08
N ALA A 45 5.94 5.44 12.68
CA ALA A 45 6.19 5.27 14.12
C ALA A 45 7.59 5.78 14.52
N MET A 46 8.60 5.58 13.67
CA MET A 46 9.96 6.08 13.92
C MET A 46 10.10 7.57 13.63
N GLU A 47 9.43 8.12 12.62
CA GLU A 47 9.38 9.57 12.37
C GLU A 47 8.74 10.30 13.55
N ALA A 48 7.65 9.79 14.12
CA ALA A 48 7.03 10.38 15.32
C ALA A 48 7.99 10.43 16.51
N GLN A 49 8.84 9.41 16.68
CA GLN A 49 9.84 9.36 17.76
C GLN A 49 11.10 10.20 17.47
N GLY A 50 11.51 10.32 16.20
CA GLY A 50 12.66 11.13 15.79
C GLY A 50 12.37 12.64 15.73
N VAL A 51 11.16 13.02 15.31
CA VAL A 51 10.72 14.41 15.16
C VAL A 51 10.54 15.10 16.52
N THR A 52 10.09 14.40 17.56
CA THR A 52 9.89 14.98 18.89
C THR A 52 11.21 15.45 19.53
N ARG A 53 12.29 14.66 19.41
CA ARG A 53 13.58 15.02 20.00
C ARG A 53 14.29 16.18 19.26
N ARG A 54 14.18 16.23 17.92
CA ARG A 54 14.73 17.33 17.12
C ARG A 54 13.92 18.62 17.26
N SER A 55 12.59 18.53 17.28
CA SER A 55 11.71 19.70 17.46
C SER A 55 11.82 20.31 18.86
N ALA A 56 12.01 19.49 19.91
CA ALA A 56 12.29 20.00 21.25
C ALA A 56 13.60 20.79 21.29
N ARG A 57 14.66 20.30 20.62
CA ARG A 57 15.95 21.01 20.54
C ARG A 57 15.88 22.29 19.71
N ALA A 58 15.12 22.29 18.61
CA ALA A 58 14.89 23.47 17.78
C ALA A 58 14.08 24.54 18.54
N ARG A 59 13.03 24.14 19.27
CA ARG A 59 12.22 25.05 20.09
C ARG A 59 13.03 25.66 21.24
N SER A 60 13.93 24.90 21.86
CA SER A 60 14.81 25.42 22.92
C SER A 60 15.93 26.33 22.39
N ALA A 61 16.30 26.21 21.10
CA ALA A 61 17.26 27.11 20.46
C ALA A 61 16.58 28.44 20.08
N ASP A 62 15.41 28.37 19.46
CA ASP A 62 14.57 29.53 19.10
C ASP A 62 14.16 30.36 20.33
N ALA A 63 13.78 29.70 21.44
CA ALA A 63 13.45 30.36 22.70
C ALA A 63 14.65 31.04 23.38
N ARG A 64 15.90 30.68 23.01
CA ARG A 64 17.12 31.33 23.53
C ARG A 64 17.56 32.52 22.68
N GLU A 65 17.20 32.54 21.39
CA GLU A 65 17.50 33.66 20.49
C GLU A 65 16.48 34.79 20.59
N SER A 66 15.21 34.49 20.85
CA SER A 66 14.16 35.53 21.01
C SER A 66 14.16 36.23 22.38
N GLY A 67 15.01 35.79 23.32
CA GLY A 67 15.14 36.36 24.67
C GLY A 67 16.38 37.24 24.87
N SER A 68 17.15 37.51 23.81
CA SER A 68 18.28 38.45 23.79
C SER A 68 17.95 39.67 22.95
#